data_AF-A0A645C8G5-F1
#
_entry.id   AF-A0A645C8G5-F1
#
_cell.length_a   1.000
_cell.length_b   1.000
_cell.length_c   1.000
_cell.angle_alpha   90.00
_cell.angle_beta   90.00
_cell.angle_gamma   90.00
#
_symmetry.space_group_name_H-M   'P 1'
#
loop_
_entity.id
_entity.type
_entity.pdbx_description
1 polymer ?
#
loop_
_entity_poly.entity_id
_entity_poly.type
_entity_poly.pdbx_seq_one_letter_code
_entity_poly.pdbx_strand_id
1 'polypeptide(L)'
;MEDLIFNVQALIYCDKACIDHGVYYHYMKNKSSSLHTYNEKMWQDLVKVHNKLEEILEDAELNEYMRNRLDSRYIAMAACAVGNEIYLNNSAKLNDRMKAAKYIIKDNKLKEVLQRAKLYNFENLKDLRSREEAAKERIVIRNLLFYTNPDTVSVEKIRIRKAKNSKRR
;
A
#
# COMPACT_ATOMS: atom_id res chain seq x y z
N MET A 1 -8.70 11.39 -3.41
CA MET A 1 -7.35 11.46 -2.78
C MET A 1 -6.83 12.89 -2.71
N GLU A 2 -7.47 13.84 -3.38
CA GLU A 2 -7.29 15.27 -3.11
C GLU A 2 -7.40 15.60 -1.61
N ASP A 3 -8.45 15.11 -0.93
CA ASP A 3 -8.66 15.32 0.52
C ASP A 3 -7.44 14.94 1.36
N LEU A 4 -6.68 13.91 0.95
CA LEU A 4 -5.48 13.50 1.68
C LEU A 4 -4.37 14.54 1.52
N ILE A 5 -4.12 15.01 0.31
CA ILE A 5 -3.11 16.04 0.04
C ILE A 5 -3.49 17.31 0.80
N PHE A 6 -4.74 17.74 0.68
CA PHE A 6 -5.27 18.90 1.39
C PHE A 6 -5.08 18.78 2.90
N ASN A 7 -5.49 17.65 3.50
CA ASN A 7 -5.40 17.46 4.95
C ASN A 7 -3.95 17.38 5.44
N VAL A 8 -3.06 16.69 4.72
CA VAL A 8 -1.64 16.61 5.11
C VAL A 8 -1.02 18.00 5.07
N GLN A 9 -1.26 18.77 4.02
CA GLN A 9 -0.76 20.15 3.90
C GLN A 9 -1.34 21.04 5.01
N ALA A 10 -2.65 20.99 5.24
CA ALA A 10 -3.31 21.77 6.28
C ALA A 10 -2.76 21.45 7.69
N LEU A 11 -2.53 20.18 8.00
CA LEU A 11 -2.01 19.76 9.31
C LEU A 11 -0.53 20.10 9.53
N ILE A 12 0.29 20.13 8.47
CA ILE A 12 1.70 20.52 8.56
C ILE A 12 1.82 22.02 8.85
N TYR A 13 1.01 22.83 8.18
CA TYR A 13 1.16 24.29 8.20
C TYR A 13 0.20 25.01 9.15
N CYS A 14 -0.67 24.30 9.87
CA CYS A 14 -1.50 24.92 10.90
C CYS A 14 -0.71 25.16 12.19
N ASP A 15 -0.94 26.30 12.84
CA ASP A 15 -0.40 26.57 14.18
C ASP A 15 -1.06 25.70 15.25
N LYS A 16 -2.38 25.48 15.13
CA LYS A 16 -3.19 24.73 16.10
C LYS A 16 -4.24 23.90 15.38
N ALA A 17 -4.49 22.70 15.92
CA ALA A 17 -5.59 21.83 15.51
C ALA A 17 -6.49 21.53 16.72
N CYS A 18 -7.80 21.54 16.51
CA CYS A 18 -8.79 21.09 17.49
C CYS A 18 -9.39 19.77 17.01
N ILE A 19 -9.42 18.76 17.87
CA ILE A 19 -10.07 17.48 17.61
C ILE A 19 -11.34 17.45 18.44
N ASP A 20 -12.49 17.59 17.77
CA ASP A 20 -13.79 17.35 18.38
C ASP A 20 -14.18 15.87 18.17
N HIS A 21 -14.57 15.21 19.26
CA HIS A 21 -14.99 13.81 19.26
C HIS A 21 -16.49 13.60 18.94
N GLY A 22 -17.22 14.67 18.63
CA GLY A 22 -18.59 14.58 18.15
C GLY A 22 -18.72 13.81 16.83
N VAL A 23 -19.89 13.21 16.60
CA VAL A 23 -20.19 12.40 15.41
C VAL A 23 -21.07 13.23 14.47
N TYR A 24 -20.44 14.01 13.60
CA TYR A 24 -21.16 14.94 12.70
C TYR A 24 -21.23 14.47 11.25
N TYR A 25 -20.45 13.47 10.88
CA TYR A 25 -20.35 13.00 9.51
C TYR A 25 -20.89 11.57 9.37
N HIS A 26 -21.87 11.39 8.48
CA HIS A 26 -22.45 10.09 8.18
C HIS A 26 -21.94 9.59 6.82
N TYR A 27 -21.10 8.55 6.84
CA TYR A 27 -20.64 7.91 5.60
C TYR A 27 -21.77 7.11 4.94
N MET A 28 -22.28 7.63 3.82
CA MET A 28 -23.22 6.95 2.96
C MET A 28 -22.47 6.03 1.98
N LYS A 29 -22.67 4.71 2.10
CA LYS A 29 -22.13 3.73 1.14
C LYS A 29 -23.05 3.62 -0.06
N ASN A 30 -22.75 4.36 -1.13
CA ASN A 30 -23.45 4.20 -2.39
C ASN A 30 -22.86 3.01 -3.18
N LYS A 31 -23.68 2.01 -3.52
CA LYS A 31 -23.28 0.84 -4.33
C LYS A 31 -22.82 1.22 -5.74
N SER A 32 -23.31 2.34 -6.28
CA SER A 32 -22.88 2.87 -7.57
C SER A 32 -21.74 3.88 -7.45
N SER A 33 -21.09 3.97 -6.28
CA SER A 33 -19.93 4.84 -6.09
C SER A 33 -18.78 4.45 -7.00
N SER A 34 -17.98 5.43 -7.39
CA SER A 34 -16.73 5.24 -8.13
C SER A 34 -15.74 4.30 -7.42
N LEU A 35 -15.90 4.09 -6.11
CA LEU A 35 -15.14 3.11 -5.33
C LEU A 35 -15.42 1.64 -5.72
N HIS A 36 -16.49 1.38 -6.47
CA HIS A 36 -16.91 0.04 -6.89
C HIS A 36 -16.83 -0.17 -8.41
N THR A 37 -16.19 0.75 -9.12
CA THR A 37 -16.04 0.71 -10.57
C THR A 37 -14.56 0.68 -10.95
N TYR A 38 -14.24 -0.03 -12.04
CA TYR A 38 -12.91 -0.02 -12.61
C TYR A 38 -12.51 1.40 -13.06
N ASN A 39 -11.27 1.80 -12.76
CA ASN A 39 -10.68 3.05 -13.24
C ASN A 39 -9.33 2.78 -13.91
N GLU A 40 -9.26 2.98 -15.22
CA GLU A 40 -8.06 2.75 -16.04
C GLU A 40 -6.85 3.61 -15.65
N LYS A 41 -7.07 4.78 -15.02
CA LYS A 41 -6.03 5.74 -14.64
C LYS A 41 -5.61 5.62 -13.16
N MET A 42 -6.18 4.67 -12.44
CA MET A 42 -6.03 4.57 -10.99
C MET A 42 -4.55 4.54 -10.57
N TRP A 43 -3.73 3.73 -11.25
CA TRP A 43 -2.31 3.64 -10.91
C TRP A 43 -1.55 4.95 -11.12
N GLN A 44 -1.75 5.60 -12.27
CA GLN A 44 -1.10 6.85 -12.61
C GLN A 44 -1.50 7.96 -11.62
N ASP A 45 -2.77 8.01 -11.24
CA ASP A 45 -3.27 9.00 -10.28
C ASP A 45 -2.75 8.73 -8.86
N LEU A 46 -2.66 7.47 -8.43
CA LEU A 46 -2.04 7.08 -7.16
C LEU A 46 -0.56 7.49 -7.09
N VAL A 47 0.20 7.27 -8.17
CA VAL A 47 1.62 7.68 -8.26
C VAL A 47 1.75 9.21 -8.18
N LYS A 48 0.91 9.96 -8.89
CA LYS A 48 0.89 11.43 -8.79
C LYS A 48 0.61 11.91 -7.38
N VAL A 49 -0.39 11.32 -6.72
CA VAL A 49 -0.72 11.65 -5.32
C VAL A 49 0.46 11.36 -4.41
N HIS A 50 1.12 10.21 -4.56
CA HIS A 50 2.27 9.87 -3.74
C HIS A 50 3.44 10.84 -3.95
N ASN A 51 3.78 11.17 -5.20
CA ASN A 51 4.84 12.12 -5.48
C ASN A 51 4.53 13.48 -4.87
N LYS A 52 3.26 13.92 -4.93
CA LYS A 52 2.86 15.18 -4.28
C LYS A 52 3.00 15.15 -2.76
N LEU A 53 2.72 14.01 -2.14
CA LEU A 53 2.94 13.84 -0.69
C LEU A 53 4.42 13.87 -0.34
N GLU A 54 5.30 13.32 -1.17
CA GLU A 54 6.74 13.42 -0.96
C GLU A 54 7.23 14.85 -1.08
N GLU A 55 6.82 15.60 -2.10
CA GLU A 55 7.15 17.03 -2.23
C GLU A 55 6.74 17.81 -0.97
N ILE A 56 5.51 17.61 -0.49
CA ILE A 56 5.00 18.31 0.70
C ILE A 56 5.81 17.99 1.96
N LEU A 57 6.26 16.73 2.10
CA LEU A 57 7.06 16.30 3.26
C LEU A 57 8.53 16.69 3.12
N GLU A 58 9.04 16.83 1.90
CA GLU A 58 10.34 17.41 1.59
C GLU A 58 10.39 18.88 1.97
N ASP A 59 9.41 19.66 1.52
CA ASP A 59 9.31 21.09 1.82
C ASP A 59 9.19 21.35 3.33
N ALA A 60 8.61 20.41 4.08
CA ALA A 60 8.43 20.50 5.53
C ALA A 60 9.56 19.83 6.34
N GLU A 61 10.61 19.31 5.71
CA GLU A 61 11.72 18.58 6.35
C GLU A 61 11.28 17.35 7.17
N LEU A 62 10.13 16.74 6.84
CA LEU A 62 9.53 15.62 7.56
C LEU A 62 9.78 14.24 6.92
N ASN A 63 10.52 14.18 5.81
CA ASN A 63 10.68 12.93 5.04
C ASN A 63 11.19 11.76 5.85
N GLU A 64 12.23 11.98 6.65
CA GLU A 64 12.85 10.90 7.42
C GLU A 64 11.87 10.38 8.47
N TYR A 65 11.25 11.31 9.22
CA TYR A 65 10.24 11.00 10.23
C TYR A 65 9.03 10.26 9.64
N MET A 66 8.57 10.67 8.45
CA MET A 66 7.38 10.12 7.80
C MET A 66 7.67 8.97 6.84
N ARG A 67 8.94 8.58 6.64
CA ARG A 67 9.37 7.66 5.58
C ARG A 67 8.60 6.35 5.59
N ASN A 68 8.48 5.77 6.78
CA ASN A 68 7.79 4.51 7.00
C ASN A 68 6.29 4.59 6.67
N ARG A 69 5.65 5.73 6.98
CA ARG A 69 4.22 5.95 6.70
C ARG A 69 3.98 6.17 5.20
N LEU A 70 4.86 6.90 4.52
CA LEU A 70 4.82 7.06 3.07
C LEU A 70 5.02 5.72 2.35
N ASP A 71 6.00 4.93 2.79
CA ASP A 71 6.30 3.61 2.23
C ASP A 71 5.13 2.64 2.37
N SER A 72 4.56 2.54 3.59
CA SER A 72 3.34 1.77 3.86
C SER A 72 2.19 2.20 2.95
N ARG A 73 2.03 3.51 2.73
CA ARG A 73 1.02 4.06 1.82
C ARG A 73 1.27 3.68 0.37
N TYR A 74 2.51 3.77 -0.13
CA TYR A 74 2.84 3.40 -1.51
C TYR A 74 2.53 1.91 -1.77
N ILE A 75 2.83 1.03 -0.82
CA ILE A 75 2.48 -0.39 -0.88
C ILE A 75 0.96 -0.57 -0.97
N ALA A 76 0.20 0.09 -0.11
CA ALA A 76 -1.26 0.02 -0.12
C ALA A 76 -1.85 0.53 -1.43
N MET A 77 -1.32 1.63 -1.97
CA MET A 77 -1.70 2.18 -3.27
C MET A 77 -1.45 1.17 -4.41
N ALA A 78 -0.27 0.55 -4.45
CA ALA A 78 0.04 -0.49 -5.43
C ALA A 78 -0.92 -1.70 -5.32
N ALA A 79 -1.24 -2.13 -4.10
CA ALA A 79 -2.21 -3.20 -3.87
C ALA A 79 -3.62 -2.84 -4.37
N CYS A 80 -4.09 -1.61 -4.09
CA CYS A 80 -5.35 -1.11 -4.60
C CYS A 80 -5.38 -1.07 -6.13
N ALA A 81 -4.31 -0.59 -6.77
CA ALA A 81 -4.21 -0.53 -8.22
C ALA A 81 -4.20 -1.93 -8.86
N VAL A 82 -3.47 -2.89 -8.28
CA VAL A 82 -3.53 -4.29 -8.72
C VAL A 82 -4.94 -4.85 -8.56
N GLY A 83 -5.60 -4.58 -7.43
CA GLY A 83 -6.98 -4.93 -7.17
C GLY A 83 -7.96 -4.38 -8.21
N ASN A 84 -7.75 -3.14 -8.64
CA ASN A 84 -8.52 -2.48 -9.70
C ASN A 84 -8.34 -3.20 -11.06
N GLU A 85 -7.12 -3.57 -11.45
CA GLU A 85 -6.89 -4.30 -12.70
C GLU A 85 -7.54 -5.69 -12.70
N ILE A 86 -7.54 -6.39 -11.55
CA ILE A 86 -8.15 -7.70 -11.41
C ILE A 86 -9.63 -7.64 -10.99
N TYR A 87 -10.25 -6.46 -10.99
CA TYR A 87 -11.65 -6.32 -10.61
C TYR A 87 -12.60 -6.97 -11.64
N LEU A 88 -13.72 -7.54 -11.18
CA LEU A 88 -14.64 -8.28 -12.05
C LEU A 88 -15.30 -7.40 -13.13
N ASN A 89 -15.54 -6.13 -12.82
CA ASN A 89 -16.16 -5.18 -13.75
C ASN A 89 -15.17 -4.60 -14.77
N ASN A 90 -13.92 -5.05 -14.78
CA ASN A 90 -12.98 -4.72 -15.84
C ASN A 90 -13.30 -5.59 -17.09
N SER A 91 -13.77 -4.94 -18.16
CA SER A 91 -14.15 -5.57 -19.43
C SER A 91 -12.97 -6.06 -20.27
N ALA A 92 -11.73 -5.74 -19.89
CA ALA A 92 -10.55 -6.23 -20.58
C ALA A 92 -10.38 -7.75 -20.41
N LYS A 93 -9.72 -8.38 -21.38
CA LYS A 93 -9.38 -9.81 -21.32
C LYS A 93 -8.46 -10.07 -20.13
N LEU A 94 -8.59 -11.26 -19.53
CA LEU A 94 -7.78 -11.67 -18.37
C LEU A 94 -6.27 -11.47 -18.60
N ASN A 95 -5.77 -11.81 -19.80
CA ASN A 95 -4.36 -11.63 -20.14
C ASN A 95 -3.91 -10.16 -20.08
N ASP A 96 -4.74 -9.22 -20.52
CA ASP A 96 -4.41 -7.80 -20.53
C ASP A 96 -4.50 -7.22 -19.11
N ARG A 97 -5.47 -7.67 -18.32
CA ARG A 97 -5.57 -7.38 -16.87
C ARG A 97 -4.33 -7.85 -16.13
N MET A 98 -3.85 -9.06 -16.40
CA MET A 98 -2.63 -9.59 -15.80
C MET A 98 -1.38 -8.84 -16.28
N LYS A 99 -1.32 -8.38 -17.53
CA LYS A 99 -0.21 -7.53 -18.02
C LYS A 99 -0.19 -6.19 -17.29
N ALA A 100 -1.34 -5.55 -17.12
CA ALA A 100 -1.48 -4.28 -16.37
C ALA A 100 -1.07 -4.45 -14.90
N ALA A 101 -1.54 -5.50 -14.23
CA ALA A 101 -1.12 -5.81 -12.86
C ALA A 101 0.40 -6.06 -12.77
N LYS A 102 0.99 -6.79 -13.73
CA LYS A 102 2.45 -7.00 -13.80
C LYS A 102 3.22 -5.71 -14.02
N TYR A 103 2.68 -4.75 -14.78
CA TYR A 103 3.30 -3.44 -14.96
C TYR A 103 3.45 -2.72 -13.61
N ILE A 104 2.39 -2.70 -12.79
CA ILE A 104 2.41 -2.11 -11.44
C ILE A 104 3.42 -2.82 -10.54
N ILE A 105 3.41 -4.16 -10.51
CA ILE A 105 4.30 -4.96 -9.66
C ILE A 105 5.78 -4.76 -10.04
N LYS A 106 6.08 -4.46 -11.30
CA LYS A 106 7.45 -4.24 -11.77
C LYS A 106 8.00 -2.85 -11.47
N ASP A 107 7.20 -1.95 -10.92
CA ASP A 107 7.61 -0.60 -10.54
C ASP A 107 8.86 -0.62 -9.64
N ASN A 108 9.84 0.23 -9.96
CA ASN A 108 11.14 0.23 -9.27
C ASN A 108 11.01 0.78 -7.85
N LYS A 109 10.23 1.85 -7.68
CA LYS A 109 9.97 2.44 -6.36
C LYS A 109 9.23 1.46 -5.46
N LEU A 110 8.31 0.66 -5.99
CA LEU A 110 7.64 -0.40 -5.23
C LEU A 110 8.65 -1.43 -4.71
N LYS A 111 9.63 -1.83 -5.53
CA LYS A 111 10.68 -2.77 -5.11
C LYS A 111 11.54 -2.17 -3.98
N GLU A 112 11.94 -0.91 -4.11
CA GLU A 112 12.72 -0.20 -3.09
C GLU A 112 11.96 -0.09 -1.77
N VAL A 113 10.71 0.35 -1.83
CA VAL A 113 9.82 0.48 -0.67
C VAL A 113 9.62 -0.88 0.01
N LEU A 114 9.39 -1.95 -0.76
CA LEU A 114 9.23 -3.30 -0.22
C LEU A 114 10.51 -3.84 0.42
N GLN A 115 11.69 -3.48 -0.11
CA GLN A 115 12.97 -3.83 0.51
C GLN A 115 13.16 -3.10 1.84
N ARG A 116 12.86 -1.80 1.91
CA ARG A 116 12.87 -1.03 3.16
C ARG A 116 11.89 -1.60 4.17
N ALA A 117 10.65 -1.89 3.75
CA ALA A 117 9.63 -2.52 4.58
C ALA A 117 10.10 -3.83 5.23
N LYS A 118 10.85 -4.65 4.47
CA LYS A 118 11.44 -5.90 4.94
C LYS A 118 12.57 -5.67 5.94
N LEU A 119 13.44 -4.67 5.70
CA LEU A 119 14.57 -4.34 6.56
C LEU A 119 14.13 -3.78 7.92
N TYR A 120 13.17 -2.85 7.91
CA TYR A 120 12.72 -2.17 9.13
C TYR A 120 11.62 -2.91 9.88
N ASN A 121 11.26 -4.11 9.41
CA ASN A 121 10.22 -4.95 9.97
C ASN A 121 9.00 -4.09 10.35
N PHE A 122 8.25 -3.58 9.36
CA PHE A 122 7.02 -2.79 9.60
C PHE A 122 6.04 -3.44 10.60
N GLU A 123 6.26 -4.72 10.94
CA GLU A 123 5.75 -5.41 12.13
C GLU A 123 5.90 -4.67 13.47
N ASN A 124 6.87 -3.75 13.62
CA ASN A 124 7.17 -3.03 14.87
C ASN A 124 6.80 -1.54 14.86
N LEU A 125 6.14 -1.03 13.81
CA LEU A 125 5.50 0.28 13.86
C LEU A 125 4.36 0.21 14.90
N LYS A 126 4.68 0.59 16.13
CA LYS A 126 3.80 0.71 17.31
C LYS A 126 2.69 1.76 17.15
N ASP A 127 2.26 2.05 15.93
CA ASP A 127 1.47 3.23 15.65
C ASP A 127 0.04 2.86 15.22
N LEU A 128 -0.87 2.98 16.19
CA LEU A 128 -2.30 3.29 16.07
C LEU A 128 -3.20 2.42 15.17
N ARG A 129 -2.71 1.33 14.58
CA ARG A 129 -3.55 0.41 13.79
C ARG A 129 -4.04 -0.75 14.64
N SER A 130 -5.28 -1.16 14.44
CA SER A 130 -5.80 -2.38 15.07
C SER A 130 -4.96 -3.59 14.66
N ARG A 131 -4.83 -4.60 15.53
CA ARG A 131 -4.10 -5.84 15.22
C ARG A 131 -4.55 -6.48 13.91
N GLU A 132 -5.82 -6.30 13.55
CA GLU A 132 -6.43 -6.83 12.33
C GLU A 132 -5.95 -6.11 11.06
N GLU A 133 -5.85 -4.78 11.09
CA GLU A 133 -5.34 -3.99 9.96
C GLU A 133 -3.87 -4.29 9.70
N ALA A 134 -3.07 -4.39 10.77
CA ALA A 134 -1.67 -4.80 10.67
C ALA A 134 -1.54 -6.21 10.06
N ALA A 135 -2.43 -7.15 10.41
CA ALA A 135 -2.43 -8.49 9.82
C ALA A 135 -2.80 -8.48 8.33
N LYS A 136 -3.79 -7.67 7.91
CA LYS A 136 -4.18 -7.53 6.49
C LYS A 136 -3.03 -6.95 5.66
N GLU A 137 -2.36 -5.92 6.17
CA GLU A 137 -1.22 -5.30 5.50
C GLU A 137 -0.04 -6.28 5.35
N ARG A 138 0.25 -7.10 6.36
CA ARG A 138 1.28 -8.15 6.26
C ARG A 138 0.98 -9.14 5.13
N ILE A 139 -0.28 -9.54 4.95
CA ILE A 139 -0.69 -10.44 3.86
C ILE A 139 -0.44 -9.78 2.51
N VAL A 140 -0.81 -8.50 2.37
CA VAL A 140 -0.58 -7.71 1.15
C VAL A 140 0.91 -7.60 0.83
N ILE A 141 1.74 -7.17 1.80
CA ILE A 141 3.20 -7.05 1.64
C ILE A 141 3.80 -8.39 1.22
N ARG A 142 3.43 -9.48 1.90
CA ARG A 142 3.94 -10.82 1.59
C ARG A 142 3.58 -11.25 0.16
N ASN A 143 2.35 -11.02 -0.25
CA ASN A 143 1.90 -11.38 -1.59
C ASN A 143 2.64 -10.55 -2.64
N LEU A 144 2.77 -9.23 -2.44
CA LEU A 144 3.52 -8.37 -3.35
C LEU A 144 4.99 -8.78 -3.42
N LEU A 145 5.66 -9.06 -2.29
CA LEU A 145 7.03 -9.57 -2.25
C LEU A 145 7.19 -10.88 -3.05
N PHE A 146 6.22 -11.79 -2.94
CA PHE A 146 6.22 -13.04 -3.71
C PHE A 146 6.18 -12.79 -5.22
N TYR A 147 5.36 -11.82 -5.67
CA TYR A 147 5.22 -11.51 -7.09
C TYR A 147 6.34 -10.59 -7.63
N THR A 148 6.99 -9.78 -6.80
CA THR A 148 8.13 -8.95 -7.20
C THR A 148 9.44 -9.72 -7.26
N ASN A 149 9.63 -10.72 -6.40
CA ASN A 149 10.86 -11.53 -6.32
C ASN A 149 10.55 -13.03 -6.20
N PRO A 150 10.08 -13.70 -7.27
CA PRO A 150 9.72 -15.12 -7.24
C PRO A 150 10.87 -16.04 -6.81
N ASP A 151 12.13 -15.64 -7.08
CA ASP A 151 13.32 -16.44 -6.77
C ASP A 151 13.65 -16.50 -5.27
N THR A 152 13.22 -15.50 -4.48
CA THR A 152 13.55 -15.43 -3.04
C THR A 152 12.78 -16.43 -2.17
N VAL A 153 11.65 -16.97 -2.65
CA VAL A 153 10.81 -17.91 -1.90
C VAL A 153 11.17 -19.38 -2.17
N SER A 154 11.94 -19.66 -3.22
CA SER A 154 12.51 -20.99 -3.45
C SER A 154 13.36 -21.43 -2.24
N VAL A 155 14.17 -20.51 -1.70
CA VAL A 155 15.05 -20.72 -0.55
C VAL A 155 14.27 -20.92 0.74
N GLU A 156 13.22 -20.12 0.99
CA GLU A 156 12.41 -20.21 2.21
C GLU A 156 11.53 -21.48 2.24
N LYS A 157 10.96 -21.89 1.08
CA LYS A 157 10.24 -23.17 0.94
C LYS A 157 11.17 -24.37 1.14
N ILE A 158 12.42 -24.29 0.68
CA ILE A 158 13.45 -25.31 0.93
C ILE A 158 13.82 -25.35 2.44
N ARG A 159 13.96 -24.19 3.09
CA ARG A 159 14.29 -24.08 4.52
C ARG A 159 13.20 -24.66 5.42
N ILE A 160 11.94 -24.34 5.15
CA ILE A 160 10.77 -24.87 5.88
C ILE A 160 10.60 -26.38 5.66
N ARG A 161 10.86 -26.89 4.45
CA ARG A 161 10.86 -28.34 4.19
C ARG A 161 11.97 -29.08 4.94
N LYS A 162 13.19 -28.52 5.00
CA LYS A 162 14.30 -29.12 5.76
C LYS A 162 14.03 -29.14 7.27
N ALA A 163 13.47 -28.06 7.83
CA ALA A 163 13.12 -27.98 9.25
C ALA A 163 11.96 -28.92 9.67
N LYS A 164 11.00 -29.20 8.77
CA LYS A 164 9.95 -30.19 9.02
C LYS A 164 10.46 -31.64 8.97
N ASN A 165 11.48 -31.90 8.14
CA ASN A 165 12.07 -33.24 8.03
C ASN A 165 13.07 -33.56 9.16
N SER A 166 13.71 -32.56 9.77
CA SER A 166 14.58 -32.77 10.94
C SER A 166 13.81 -33.00 12.24
N LYS A 167 12.52 -32.64 12.31
CA LYS A 167 11.63 -32.92 13.45
C LYS A 167 10.89 -34.25 13.33
N ARG A 168 11.10 -35.00 12.24
CA ARG A 168 10.50 -36.33 11.97
C ARG A 168 11.53 -37.47 12.05
N ARG A 169 12.74 -37.19 12.51
CA ARG A 169 13.79 -38.18 12.81
C ARG A 169 14.10 -38.12 14.29
#